data_AF-A0A5D2ED76-F1
#
_entry.id   AF-A0A5D2ED76-F1
#
_cell.length_a   1.000
_cell.length_b   1.000
_cell.length_c   1.000
_cell.angle_alpha   90.00
_cell.angle_beta   90.00
_cell.angle_gamma   90.00
#
_symmetry.space_group_name_H-M   'P 1'
#
loop_
_entity.id
_entity.type
_entity.pdbx_description
1 polymer ?
#
loop_
_entity_poly.entity_id
_entity_poly.type
_entity_poly.pdbx_seq_one_letter_code
_entity_poly.pdbx_strand_id
1 'polypeptide(L)'
;MNNQITNVYIWDMDETLILLKSLLNGSYAEAFAGLKDAQKGVEIGKMWEKHILQISDDFFFYEQIENCNKPFLEALSKYDDGQDLSDYDFNQDGFSPPHDDLNKRKLAYRHRIIANKYKQGLHNILDQEMMDVWDALYKMTDEYTDGWLSSVFSWE
;
A
#
# COMPACT_ATOMS: atom_id res chain seq x y z
N MET A 1 34.17 -11.28 -22.38
CA MET A 1 33.32 -10.70 -21.32
C MET A 1 31.91 -10.64 -21.89
N ASN A 2 30.96 -11.38 -21.33
CA ASN A 2 29.56 -11.31 -21.77
C ASN A 2 28.99 -9.96 -21.35
N ASN A 3 28.56 -9.16 -22.33
CA ASN A 3 27.89 -7.90 -22.09
C ASN A 3 26.42 -8.22 -21.77
N GLN A 4 26.09 -8.44 -20.49
CA GLN A 4 24.71 -8.63 -20.07
C GLN A 4 23.95 -7.31 -20.23
N ILE A 5 22.91 -7.33 -21.05
CA ILE A 5 21.96 -6.23 -21.17
C ILE A 5 21.03 -6.31 -19.97
N THR A 6 21.00 -5.25 -19.16
CA THR A 6 20.04 -5.08 -18.06
C THR A 6 18.89 -4.21 -18.55
N ASN A 7 17.69 -4.78 -18.59
CA ASN A 7 16.47 -4.03 -18.85
C ASN A 7 15.88 -3.53 -17.53
N VAL A 8 15.45 -2.27 -17.49
CA VAL A 8 14.79 -1.66 -16.33
C VAL A 8 13.41 -1.20 -16.77
N TYR A 9 12.37 -1.75 -16.15
CA TYR A 9 10.98 -1.38 -16.40
C TYR A 9 10.51 -0.45 -15.29
N ILE A 10 9.98 0.71 -15.67
CA ILE A 10 9.44 1.72 -14.75
C ILE A 10 7.94 1.74 -14.95
N TRP A 11 7.21 1.37 -13.90
CA TRP A 11 5.76 1.25 -13.93
C TRP A 11 5.12 2.43 -13.20
N ASP A 12 4.02 2.93 -13.77
CA ASP A 12 3.05 3.70 -13.01
C ASP A 12 2.11 2.75 -12.25
N MET A 13 1.56 3.18 -11.13
CA MET A 13 0.74 2.31 -10.27
C MET A 13 -0.75 2.40 -10.62
N ASP A 14 -1.34 3.58 -10.39
CA ASP A 14 -2.76 3.83 -10.60
C ASP A 14 -3.11 3.89 -12.09
N GLU A 15 -4.21 3.23 -12.46
CA GLU A 15 -4.69 3.11 -13.84
C GLU A 15 -3.70 2.45 -14.81
N THR A 16 -2.69 1.76 -14.27
CA THR A 16 -1.72 0.94 -15.02
C THR A 16 -1.65 -0.46 -14.41
N LEU A 17 -1.11 -0.58 -13.19
CA LEU A 17 -1.05 -1.86 -12.48
C LEU A 17 -2.37 -2.17 -11.75
N ILE A 18 -2.99 -1.13 -11.20
CA ILE A 18 -4.25 -1.24 -10.44
C ILE A 18 -5.30 -0.25 -10.97
N LEU A 19 -6.57 -0.54 -10.76
CA LEU A 19 -7.69 0.33 -11.09
C LEU A 19 -8.40 0.73 -9.80
N LEU A 20 -8.03 1.85 -9.20
CA LEU A 20 -8.63 2.31 -7.93
C LEU A 20 -9.36 3.64 -8.11
N LYS A 21 -8.66 4.64 -8.66
CA LYS A 21 -9.21 5.99 -8.82
C LYS A 21 -10.38 6.00 -9.79
N SER A 22 -10.28 5.26 -10.90
CA SER A 22 -11.34 5.12 -11.90
C SER A 22 -12.56 4.34 -11.40
N LEU A 23 -12.37 3.44 -10.42
CA LEU A 23 -13.48 2.80 -9.71
C LEU A 23 -14.17 3.82 -8.79
N LEU A 24 -13.40 4.53 -7.96
CA LEU A 24 -13.92 5.48 -6.97
C LEU A 24 -14.74 6.62 -7.60
N ASN A 25 -14.28 7.16 -8.73
CA ASN A 25 -14.96 8.26 -9.42
C ASN A 25 -15.95 7.80 -10.49
N GLY A 26 -16.07 6.49 -10.73
CA GLY A 26 -16.97 5.90 -11.72
C GLY A 26 -16.50 5.98 -13.19
N SER A 27 -15.35 6.63 -13.46
CA SER A 27 -14.87 6.85 -14.83
C SER A 27 -14.50 5.56 -15.55
N TYR A 28 -14.18 4.49 -14.81
CA TYR A 28 -13.97 3.17 -15.40
C TYR A 28 -15.22 2.72 -16.17
N ALA A 29 -16.40 2.78 -15.54
CA ALA A 29 -17.65 2.31 -16.15
C ALA A 29 -18.09 3.19 -17.33
N GLU A 30 -17.87 4.51 -17.24
CA GLU A 30 -18.19 5.47 -18.29
C GLU A 30 -17.47 5.14 -19.62
N ALA A 31 -16.24 4.64 -19.54
CA ALA A 31 -15.46 4.23 -20.71
C ALA A 31 -16.10 3.07 -21.50
N PHE A 32 -16.99 2.29 -20.89
CA PHE A 32 -17.68 1.16 -21.50
C PHE A 32 -19.09 1.49 -22.02
N ALA A 33 -19.42 2.78 -22.16
CA ALA A 33 -20.68 3.26 -22.77
C ALA A 33 -21.96 2.59 -22.20
N GLY A 34 -21.99 2.37 -20.88
CA GLY A 34 -23.13 1.80 -20.16
C GLY A 34 -23.20 0.27 -20.12
N LEU A 35 -22.18 -0.44 -20.63
CA LEU A 35 -22.10 -1.90 -20.54
C LEU A 35 -21.69 -2.40 -19.13
N LYS A 36 -21.16 -1.51 -18.29
CA LYS A 36 -20.75 -1.79 -16.91
C LYS A 36 -21.66 -1.07 -15.93
N ASP A 37 -21.94 -1.72 -14.80
CA ASP A 37 -22.69 -1.12 -13.69
C ASP A 37 -21.80 -0.15 -12.92
N ALA A 38 -21.99 1.15 -13.15
CA ALA A 38 -21.22 2.21 -12.51
C ALA A 38 -21.34 2.22 -10.98
N GLN A 39 -22.53 1.88 -10.44
CA GLN A 39 -22.74 1.87 -9.00
C GLN A 39 -21.92 0.75 -8.36
N LYS A 40 -21.93 -0.45 -8.97
CA LYS A 40 -21.11 -1.57 -8.53
C LYS A 40 -19.61 -1.23 -8.56
N GLY A 41 -19.14 -0.57 -9.62
CA GLY A 41 -17.74 -0.14 -9.72
C GLY A 41 -17.31 0.79 -8.59
N VAL A 42 -18.13 1.80 -8.29
CA VAL A 42 -17.88 2.75 -7.19
C VAL A 42 -17.90 2.05 -5.83
N GLU A 43 -18.80 1.10 -5.61
CA GLU A 43 -18.86 0.32 -4.37
C GLU A 43 -17.59 -0.52 -4.17
N ILE A 44 -17.10 -1.20 -5.22
CA ILE A 44 -15.83 -1.94 -5.18
C ILE A 44 -14.68 -0.98 -4.81
N GLY A 45 -14.59 0.18 -5.46
CA GLY A 45 -13.56 1.18 -5.16
C GLY A 45 -13.58 1.63 -3.69
N LYS A 46 -14.77 1.89 -3.14
CA LYS A 46 -14.93 2.28 -1.72
C LYS A 46 -14.56 1.16 -0.75
N MET A 47 -14.84 -0.10 -1.10
CA MET A 47 -14.41 -1.24 -0.29
C MET A 47 -12.88 -1.33 -0.23
N TRP A 48 -12.20 -1.17 -1.37
CA TRP A 48 -10.74 -1.12 -1.40
C TRP A 48 -10.17 0.04 -0.60
N GLU A 49 -10.68 1.25 -0.82
CA GLU A 49 -10.23 2.45 -0.09
C GLU A 49 -10.35 2.25 1.43
N LYS A 50 -11.50 1.75 1.90
CA LYS A 50 -11.72 1.44 3.32
C LYS A 50 -10.68 0.46 3.85
N HIS A 51 -10.43 -0.63 3.14
CA HIS A 51 -9.51 -1.67 3.60
C HIS A 51 -8.04 -1.23 3.56
N ILE A 52 -7.64 -0.46 2.54
CA ILE A 52 -6.29 0.14 2.44
C ILE A 52 -6.05 1.10 3.60
N LEU A 53 -7.01 1.99 3.89
CA LEU A 53 -6.91 2.93 5.01
C LEU A 53 -6.85 2.20 6.34
N GLN A 54 -7.72 1.21 6.55
CA GLN A 54 -7.73 0.41 7.77
C GLN A 54 -6.38 -0.25 8.05
N ILE A 55 -5.77 -0.92 7.07
CA ILE A 55 -4.43 -1.51 7.26
C ILE A 55 -3.36 -0.46 7.52
N SER A 56 -3.47 0.69 6.83
CA SER A 56 -2.52 1.79 6.98
C SER A 56 -2.52 2.31 8.42
N ASP A 57 -3.71 2.46 9.02
CA ASP A 57 -3.87 2.87 10.41
C ASP A 57 -3.43 1.78 11.39
N ASP A 58 -3.95 0.56 11.24
CA ASP A 58 -3.76 -0.54 12.20
C ASP A 58 -2.31 -1.03 12.26
N PHE A 59 -1.58 -1.02 11.13
CA PHE A 59 -0.28 -1.68 11.03
C PHE A 59 0.87 -0.79 10.58
N PHE A 60 0.59 0.37 9.98
CA PHE A 60 1.61 1.23 9.36
C PHE A 60 1.67 2.65 9.92
N PHE A 61 1.06 2.89 11.09
CA PHE A 61 1.14 4.15 11.82
C PHE A 61 0.66 5.36 11.01
N TYR A 62 -0.27 5.17 10.08
CA TYR A 62 -0.64 6.18 9.09
C TYR A 62 -1.00 7.53 9.70
N GLU A 63 -1.86 7.58 10.72
CA GLU A 63 -2.18 8.82 11.45
C GLU A 63 -0.94 9.58 11.98
N GLN A 64 0.11 8.86 12.39
CA GLN A 64 1.31 9.46 12.95
C GLN A 64 2.25 9.98 11.85
N ILE A 65 2.21 9.39 10.66
CA ILE A 65 3.18 9.63 9.59
C ILE A 65 2.59 10.16 8.29
N GLU A 66 1.28 10.44 8.21
CA GLU A 66 0.59 10.92 7.00
C GLU A 66 1.25 12.18 6.39
N ASN A 67 1.76 13.07 7.24
CA ASN A 67 2.44 14.30 6.82
C ASN A 67 3.90 14.05 6.38
N CYS A 68 4.38 12.82 6.48
CA CYS A 68 5.71 12.41 6.07
C CYS A 68 5.72 11.91 4.62
N ASN A 69 5.94 12.83 3.68
CA ASN A 69 6.07 12.47 2.27
C ASN A 69 7.53 12.16 1.91
N LYS A 70 7.95 10.89 2.04
CA LYS A 70 9.28 10.42 1.65
C LYS A 70 9.22 9.55 0.39
N PRO A 71 10.17 9.72 -0.55
CA PRO A 71 10.12 9.03 -1.84
C PRO A 71 10.49 7.53 -1.78
N PHE A 72 11.17 7.07 -0.73
CA PHE A 72 11.55 5.67 -0.54
C PHE A 72 11.76 5.34 0.95
N LEU A 73 11.65 4.05 1.30
CA LEU A 73 11.69 3.58 2.71
C LEU A 73 12.98 3.95 3.44
N GLU A 74 14.13 3.94 2.75
CA GLU A 74 15.44 4.22 3.35
C GLU A 74 15.76 5.72 3.49
N ALA A 75 14.85 6.63 3.11
CA ALA A 75 15.10 8.07 3.11
C ALA A 75 15.46 8.63 4.50
N LEU A 76 15.16 7.90 5.57
CA LEU A 76 15.43 8.25 6.96
C LEU A 76 16.50 7.39 7.63
N SER A 77 17.13 6.46 6.89
CA SER A 77 18.15 5.53 7.40
C SER A 77 19.26 6.22 8.18
N LYS A 78 19.68 7.42 7.78
CA LYS A 78 20.71 8.21 8.48
C LYS A 78 20.35 8.62 9.91
N TYR A 79 19.08 8.60 10.28
CA TYR A 79 18.60 8.91 11.63
C TYR A 79 18.36 7.65 12.47
N ASP A 80 18.28 6.48 11.84
CA ASP A 80 18.16 5.19 12.50
C ASP A 80 19.52 4.80 13.08
N ASP A 81 19.56 4.50 14.38
CA ASP A 81 20.77 4.13 15.10
C ASP A 81 20.95 2.62 15.28
N GLY A 82 20.10 1.79 14.67
CA GLY A 82 20.23 0.35 14.74
C GLY A 82 19.69 -0.28 16.03
N GLN A 83 19.05 0.48 16.93
CA GLN A 83 18.51 -0.05 18.18
C GLN A 83 17.56 -1.24 17.92
N ASP A 84 17.58 -2.27 18.77
CA ASP A 84 16.52 -3.28 18.76
C ASP A 84 15.17 -2.63 19.14
N LEU A 85 14.14 -2.93 18.34
CA LEU A 85 12.79 -2.39 18.50
C LEU A 85 11.78 -3.44 19.00
N SER A 86 12.23 -4.66 19.32
CA SER A 86 11.35 -5.75 19.75
C SER A 86 10.52 -5.39 20.99
N ASP A 87 11.12 -4.65 21.94
CA ASP A 87 10.46 -4.16 23.17
C ASP A 87 10.15 -2.65 23.11
N TYR A 88 10.20 -2.03 21.93
CA TYR A 88 9.98 -0.58 21.79
C TYR A 88 8.49 -0.23 21.76
N ASP A 89 8.03 0.56 22.73
CA ASP A 89 6.65 1.03 22.78
C ASP A 89 6.45 2.32 21.97
N PHE A 90 5.98 2.16 20.74
CA PHE A 90 5.65 3.28 19.84
C PHE A 90 4.52 4.18 20.36
N ASN A 91 3.66 3.70 21.26
CA ASN A 91 2.58 4.51 21.83
C ASN A 91 3.07 5.43 22.95
N GLN A 92 4.22 5.11 23.56
CA GLN A 92 4.78 5.85 24.69
C GLN A 92 6.09 6.59 24.35
N ASP A 93 6.54 6.53 23.09
CA ASP A 93 7.80 7.17 22.68
C ASP A 93 7.73 8.70 22.58
N GLY A 94 6.54 9.29 22.72
CA GLY A 94 6.33 10.74 22.65
C GLY A 94 6.71 11.32 21.29
N PHE A 95 6.52 10.57 20.20
CA PHE A 95 6.67 11.08 18.85
C PHE A 95 5.62 12.16 18.56
N SER A 96 6.08 13.34 18.18
CA SER A 96 5.22 14.43 17.75
C SER A 96 5.95 15.33 16.76
N PRO A 97 5.24 16.12 15.94
CA PRO A 97 5.84 17.29 15.30
C PRO A 97 6.40 18.26 16.38
N PRO A 98 7.47 19.03 16.11
CA PRO A 98 8.29 19.08 14.91
C PRO A 98 9.40 18.01 14.85
N HIS A 99 9.87 17.69 13.64
CA HIS A 99 10.94 16.71 13.41
C HIS A 99 12.34 17.30 13.70
N ASP A 100 12.64 17.58 14.95
CA ASP A 100 14.02 17.67 15.41
C ASP A 100 14.73 16.31 15.22
N ASP A 101 16.04 16.24 15.47
CA ASP A 101 16.79 15.01 15.21
C ASP A 101 16.32 13.82 16.07
N LEU A 102 15.73 14.09 17.24
CA LEU A 102 15.12 13.07 18.09
C LEU A 102 13.84 12.50 17.45
N ASN A 103 12.93 13.36 16.99
CA ASN A 103 11.72 12.93 16.32
C ASN A 103 11.99 12.33 14.94
N LYS A 104 13.05 12.74 14.24
CA LYS A 104 13.50 12.07 13.00
C LYS A 104 13.99 10.64 13.26
N ARG A 105 14.63 10.37 14.41
CA ARG A 105 15.01 9.02 14.81
C ARG A 105 13.79 8.14 15.09
N LYS A 106 12.82 8.64 15.86
CA LYS A 106 11.55 7.93 16.12
C LYS A 106 10.76 7.63 14.84
N LEU A 107 10.78 8.57 13.90
CA LEU A 107 10.20 8.38 12.57
C LEU A 107 10.96 7.31 11.77
N ALA A 108 12.29 7.29 11.84
CA ALA A 108 13.11 6.25 11.21
C ALA A 108 12.79 4.85 11.77
N TYR A 109 12.57 4.73 13.08
CA TYR A 109 12.13 3.47 13.72
C TYR A 109 10.80 2.95 13.15
N ARG A 110 9.80 3.85 13.00
CA ARG A 110 8.52 3.49 12.37
C ARG A 110 8.73 3.02 10.93
N HIS A 111 9.49 3.76 10.13
CA HIS A 111 9.83 3.35 8.76
C HIS A 111 10.51 1.97 8.68
N ARG A 112 11.43 1.66 9.61
CA ARG A 112 12.10 0.36 9.67
C ARG A 112 11.12 -0.78 9.98
N ILE A 113 10.22 -0.59 10.94
CA ILE A 113 9.19 -1.59 11.26
C ILE A 113 8.19 -1.75 10.10
N ILE A 114 7.75 -0.65 9.49
CA ILE A 114 6.90 -0.68 8.29
C ILE A 114 7.57 -1.49 7.17
N ALA A 115 8.85 -1.22 6.90
CA ALA A 115 9.62 -1.95 5.89
C ALA A 115 9.74 -3.45 6.23
N ASN A 116 9.93 -3.80 7.50
CA ASN A 116 9.99 -5.18 7.93
C ASN A 116 8.64 -5.89 7.78
N LYS A 117 7.53 -5.25 8.18
CA LYS A 117 6.17 -5.76 7.97
C LYS A 117 5.87 -5.96 6.49
N TYR A 118 6.17 -4.96 5.66
CA TYR A 118 5.98 -5.04 4.21
C TYR A 118 6.71 -6.24 3.60
N LYS A 119 7.96 -6.50 4.01
CA LYS A 119 8.75 -7.67 3.57
C LYS A 119 8.15 -9.01 3.96
N GLN A 120 7.42 -9.07 5.07
CA GLN A 120 6.74 -10.29 5.51
C GLN A 120 5.48 -10.58 4.68
N GLY A 121 4.88 -9.56 4.05
CA GLY A 121 3.65 -9.70 3.27
C GLY A 121 2.39 -9.77 4.12
N LEU A 122 1.24 -9.60 3.46
CA LEU A 122 -0.06 -9.43 4.12
C LEU A 122 -0.49 -10.64 4.97
N HIS A 123 -0.19 -11.87 4.55
CA HIS A 123 -0.55 -13.08 5.30
C HIS A 123 0.10 -13.20 6.70
N ASN A 124 1.18 -12.47 6.95
CA ASN A 124 1.82 -12.43 8.27
C ASN A 124 1.27 -11.30 9.16
N ILE A 125 0.41 -10.44 8.60
CA ILE A 125 -0.15 -9.26 9.26
C ILE A 125 -1.65 -9.45 9.51
N LEU A 126 -2.35 -10.01 8.52
CA LEU A 126 -3.79 -10.22 8.54
C LEU A 126 -4.13 -11.63 8.99
N ASP A 127 -5.25 -11.76 9.70
CA ASP A 127 -5.83 -13.07 10.00
C ASP A 127 -6.51 -13.68 8.78
N GLN A 128 -6.89 -14.96 8.90
CA GLN A 128 -7.50 -15.69 7.80
C GLN A 128 -8.84 -15.10 7.36
N GLU A 129 -9.62 -14.56 8.30
CA GLU A 129 -10.93 -13.98 8.00
C GLU A 129 -10.78 -12.71 7.14
N MET A 130 -9.85 -11.83 7.50
CA MET A 130 -9.52 -10.65 6.70
C MET A 130 -8.96 -11.03 5.34
N MET A 131 -8.09 -12.04 5.26
CA MET A 131 -7.57 -12.53 3.99
C MET A 131 -8.68 -13.02 3.06
N ASP A 132 -9.64 -13.81 3.58
CA ASP A 132 -10.76 -14.32 2.78
C ASP A 132 -11.64 -13.17 2.23
N VAL A 133 -11.84 -12.10 3.01
CA VAL A 133 -12.58 -10.90 2.57
C VAL A 133 -11.84 -10.20 1.44
N TRP A 134 -10.51 -10.06 1.55
CA TRP A 134 -9.68 -9.40 0.55
C TRP A 134 -9.61 -10.21 -0.75
N ASP A 135 -9.50 -11.54 -0.66
CA ASP A 135 -9.51 -12.43 -1.81
C ASP A 135 -10.86 -12.37 -2.55
N ALA A 136 -11.96 -12.32 -1.80
CA ALA A 136 -13.29 -12.14 -2.38
C ALA A 136 -13.43 -10.77 -3.10
N LEU A 137 -12.90 -9.70 -2.49
CA LEU A 137 -12.91 -8.37 -3.11
C LEU A 137 -12.01 -8.32 -4.35
N TYR A 138 -10.83 -8.94 -4.32
CA TYR A 138 -9.96 -9.08 -5.49
C TYR A 138 -10.67 -9.77 -6.63
N LYS A 139 -11.28 -10.94 -6.37
CA LYS A 139 -12.03 -11.68 -7.38
C LYS A 139 -13.19 -10.86 -7.95
N MET A 140 -13.95 -10.18 -7.10
CA MET A 140 -15.05 -9.32 -7.53
C MET A 140 -14.56 -8.17 -8.42
N THR A 141 -13.40 -7.59 -8.08
CA THR A 141 -12.76 -6.51 -8.84
C THR A 141 -12.29 -7.01 -10.20
N ASP A 142 -11.60 -8.15 -10.22
CA ASP A 142 -11.05 -8.72 -11.45
C ASP A 142 -12.18 -9.15 -12.41
N GLU A 143 -13.24 -9.77 -11.91
CA GLU A 143 -14.46 -10.07 -12.69
C GLU A 143 -15.12 -8.80 -13.24
N TYR A 144 -15.22 -7.75 -12.43
CA TYR A 144 -15.81 -6.48 -12.87
C TYR A 144 -14.95 -5.77 -13.92
N THR A 145 -13.62 -5.90 -13.81
CA THR A 145 -12.64 -5.20 -14.66
C THR A 145 -12.16 -6.01 -15.88
N ASP A 146 -12.86 -7.10 -16.21
CA ASP A 146 -12.52 -8.01 -17.31
C ASP A 146 -11.11 -8.61 -17.21
N GLY A 147 -10.66 -8.90 -15.98
CA GLY A 147 -9.39 -9.56 -15.73
C GLY A 147 -8.18 -8.63 -15.74
N TRP A 148 -8.35 -7.32 -15.51
CA TRP A 148 -7.24 -6.36 -15.56
C TRP A 148 -6.11 -6.74 -14.60
N LEU A 149 -6.44 -7.01 -13.33
CA LEU A 149 -5.44 -7.30 -12.31
C LEU A 149 -4.73 -8.62 -12.63
N SER A 150 -5.49 -9.67 -12.96
CA SER A 150 -4.93 -10.96 -13.38
C SER A 150 -4.03 -10.84 -14.60
N SER A 151 -4.38 -9.97 -15.55
CA SER A 151 -3.58 -9.72 -16.75
C SER A 151 -2.25 -9.08 -16.39
N VAL A 152 -2.23 -8.08 -15.49
CA VAL A 152 -1.00 -7.42 -15.03
C VAL A 152 -0.02 -8.42 -14.40
N PHE A 153 -0.50 -9.34 -13.57
CA PHE A 153 0.35 -10.35 -12.93
C PHE A 153 0.84 -11.45 -13.87
N SER A 154 0.26 -11.58 -15.07
CA SER A 154 0.71 -12.55 -16.08
C SER A 154 1.93 -12.08 -16.90
N TRP A 155 2.37 -10.83 -16.72
CA TRP A 155 3.54 -10.26 -17.43
C TRP A 155 4.87 -10.47 -16.69
N GLU A 156 4.85 -11.01 -15.47
CA GLU A 156 6.03 -11.45 -14.71
C GLU A 156 6.35 -12.93 -14.96
#